data_AF-A0A2M8KXI4-F1
#
_entry.id   AF-A0A2M8KXI4-F1
#
_cell.length_a   1.000
_cell.length_b   1.000
_cell.length_c   1.000
_cell.angle_alpha   90.00
_cell.angle_beta   90.00
_cell.angle_gamma   90.00
#
_symmetry.space_group_name_H-M   'P 1'
#
loop_
_entity.id
_entity.type
_entity.pdbx_description
1 polymer ?
#
loop_
_entity_poly.entity_id
_entity_poly.type
_entity_poly.pdbx_seq_one_letter_code
_entity_poly.pdbx_strand_id
1 'polypeptide(L)'
;MSTAKHILLVGDANSRKPFLKLFEKAGILITEGENMKIAFEKALALKLDGILFVTPRYWDDVTRFVDDIRTHPGFENMPIIYIGALIEGEDMRILQMKGVHTLTLGPVPHEEMVRYVVDKLT
;
A
#
# COMPACT_ATOMS: atom_id res chain seq x y z
N MET A 1 18.10 -8.53 -15.99
CA MET A 1 18.28 -7.58 -14.88
C MET A 1 16.90 -7.21 -14.39
N SER A 2 16.51 -7.62 -13.17
CA SER A 2 15.25 -7.18 -12.57
C SER A 2 15.46 -5.73 -12.13
N THR A 3 14.70 -4.80 -12.70
CA THR A 3 14.61 -3.43 -12.22
C THR A 3 14.07 -3.47 -10.79
N ALA A 4 14.66 -2.67 -9.89
CA ALA A 4 14.15 -2.52 -8.53
C ALA A 4 12.69 -2.06 -8.57
N LYS A 5 11.81 -2.77 -7.86
CA LYS A 5 10.39 -2.41 -7.75
C LYS A 5 10.24 -1.08 -7.03
N HIS A 6 9.31 -0.23 -7.44
CA HIS A 6 9.07 1.08 -6.83
C HIS A 6 7.65 1.17 -6.30
N ILE A 7 7.48 1.34 -4.98
CA ILE A 7 6.15 1.49 -4.38
C ILE A 7 5.95 2.83 -3.69
N LEU A 8 4.69 3.23 -3.59
CA LEU A 8 4.26 4.33 -2.74
C LEU A 8 3.78 3.78 -1.39
N LEU A 9 4.45 4.18 -0.30
CA LEU A 9 4.12 3.83 1.07
C LEU A 9 3.31 4.96 1.72
N VAL A 10 2.04 4.72 1.97
CA VAL A 10 1.07 5.70 2.50
C VAL A 10 0.75 5.37 3.96
N GLY A 11 0.85 6.37 4.83
CA GLY A 11 0.59 6.25 6.27
C GLY A 11 1.17 7.45 7.00
N ASP A 12 1.10 7.53 8.33
CA ASP A 12 1.84 8.55 9.09
C ASP A 12 3.31 8.14 9.33
N ALA A 13 4.15 9.07 9.76
CA ALA A 13 5.58 8.84 9.92
C ALA A 13 5.93 7.68 10.86
N ASN A 14 5.17 7.48 11.95
CA ASN A 14 5.43 6.40 12.90
C ASN A 14 5.08 5.04 12.31
N SER A 15 3.98 4.98 11.57
CA SER A 15 3.50 3.78 10.91
C SER A 15 4.40 3.34 9.75
N ARG A 16 5.01 4.27 9.02
CA ARG A 16 5.91 3.96 7.88
C ARG A 16 7.31 3.54 8.31
N LYS A 17 7.85 4.14 9.38
CA LYS A 17 9.25 4.00 9.81
C LYS A 17 9.73 2.55 9.96
N PRO A 18 8.96 1.58 10.51
CA PRO A 18 9.40 0.19 10.61
C PRO A 18 9.64 -0.48 9.26
N PHE A 19 8.94 -0.05 8.20
CA PHE A 19 8.97 -0.68 6.90
C PHE A 19 10.10 -0.17 5.99
N LEU A 20 10.53 1.09 6.16
CA LEU A 20 11.49 1.75 5.25
C LEU A 20 12.78 0.93 5.06
N LYS A 21 13.43 0.54 6.17
CA LYS A 21 14.68 -0.23 6.14
C LYS A 21 14.48 -1.66 5.64
N LEU A 22 13.29 -2.23 5.85
CA LEU A 22 12.99 -3.61 5.43
C LEU A 22 12.77 -3.67 3.92
N PHE A 23 12.06 -2.70 3.36
CA PHE A 23 11.90 -2.59 1.91
C PHE A 23 13.21 -2.25 1.20
N GLU A 24 14.05 -1.38 1.78
CA GLU A 24 15.38 -1.10 1.26
C GLU A 24 16.23 -2.38 1.18
N LYS A 25 16.24 -3.20 2.24
CA LYS A 25 16.91 -4.52 2.25
C LYS A 25 16.33 -5.50 1.23
N ALA A 26 15.03 -5.39 0.93
CA ALA A 26 14.36 -6.18 -0.10
C ALA A 26 14.61 -5.67 -1.53
N GLY A 27 15.40 -4.59 -1.70
CA GLY A 27 15.67 -3.99 -3.01
C GLY A 27 14.47 -3.24 -3.61
N ILE A 28 13.53 -2.80 -2.77
CA ILE A 28 12.36 -2.01 -3.17
C ILE A 28 12.63 -0.52 -2.93
N LEU A 29 12.44 0.28 -3.97
CA LEU A 29 12.45 1.73 -3.88
C LEU A 29 11.13 2.22 -3.26
N ILE A 30 11.23 3.09 -2.27
CA ILE A 30 10.08 3.65 -1.56
C ILE A 30 9.92 5.13 -1.88
N THR A 31 8.70 5.53 -2.22
CA THR A 31 8.26 6.91 -2.10
C THR A 31 7.20 7.00 -1.01
N GLU A 32 7.30 8.00 -0.13
CA GLU A 32 6.37 8.15 0.99
C GLU A 32 5.20 9.07 0.63
N GLY A 33 3.98 8.70 1.03
CA GLY A 33 2.78 9.54 0.97
C GLY A 33 2.28 9.84 2.39
N GLU A 34 2.40 11.08 2.82
CA GLU A 34 2.04 11.47 4.21
C GLU A 34 0.54 11.60 4.45
N ASN A 35 -0.23 11.78 3.39
CA ASN A 35 -1.69 11.84 3.40
C ASN A 35 -2.22 11.43 2.02
N MET A 36 -3.55 11.24 1.93
CA MET A 36 -4.20 10.78 0.70
C MET A 36 -3.99 11.71 -0.49
N LYS A 37 -4.01 13.04 -0.27
CA LYS A 37 -3.80 14.01 -1.35
C LYS A 37 -2.39 13.89 -1.95
N ILE A 38 -1.37 13.90 -1.09
CA ILE A 38 0.03 13.76 -1.52
C ILE A 38 0.26 12.38 -2.15
N ALA A 39 -0.34 11.34 -1.58
CA ALA A 39 -0.27 9.99 -2.14
C ALA A 39 -0.85 9.95 -3.57
N PHE A 40 -1.99 10.60 -3.80
CA PHE A 40 -2.64 10.62 -5.10
C PHE A 40 -1.81 11.38 -6.14
N GLU A 41 -1.32 12.57 -5.78
CA GLU A 41 -0.44 13.38 -6.64
C GLU A 41 0.84 12.61 -7.02
N LYS A 42 1.46 11.93 -6.04
CA LYS A 42 2.66 11.13 -6.28
C LYS A 42 2.39 9.87 -7.09
N ALA A 43 1.25 9.21 -6.88
CA ALA A 43 0.85 8.06 -7.67
C ALA A 43 0.78 8.44 -9.15
N LEU A 44 0.12 9.56 -9.48
CA LEU A 44 -0.01 10.03 -10.86
C LEU A 44 1.32 10.51 -11.49
N ALA A 45 2.25 11.03 -10.68
CA ALA A 45 3.50 11.58 -11.17
C ALA A 45 4.61 10.53 -11.38
N LEU A 46 4.49 9.35 -10.78
CA LEU A 46 5.54 8.34 -10.71
C LEU A 46 5.11 7.04 -11.38
N LYS A 47 6.09 6.35 -11.97
CA LYS A 47 5.88 4.97 -12.42
C LYS A 47 6.08 4.02 -11.24
N LEU A 48 4.98 3.65 -10.61
CA LEU A 48 4.96 2.74 -9.46
C LEU A 48 4.59 1.32 -9.89
N ASP A 49 5.13 0.33 -9.18
CA ASP A 49 4.74 -1.07 -9.22
C ASP A 49 3.62 -1.41 -8.23
N GLY A 50 3.33 -0.52 -7.27
CA GLY A 50 2.26 -0.72 -6.31
C GLY A 50 2.09 0.41 -5.30
N ILE A 51 0.95 0.38 -4.60
CA ILE A 51 0.64 1.29 -3.49
C ILE A 51 0.38 0.46 -2.24
N LEU A 52 1.01 0.86 -1.14
CA LEU A 52 0.87 0.21 0.16
C LEU A 52 0.35 1.23 1.18
N PHE A 53 -0.82 0.95 1.76
CA PHE A 53 -1.36 1.67 2.91
C PHE A 53 -0.98 0.94 4.19
N VAL A 54 -0.28 1.63 5.11
CA VAL A 54 0.03 1.13 6.46
C VAL A 54 -0.75 1.92 7.50
N THR A 55 -1.59 1.20 8.23
CA THR A 55 -2.43 1.66 9.35
C THR A 55 -3.09 3.01 9.10
N PRO A 56 -3.76 3.22 7.95
CA PRO A 56 -4.47 4.46 7.72
C PRO A 56 -5.61 4.58 8.73
N ARG A 57 -5.80 5.80 9.24
CA ARG A 57 -6.79 6.09 10.28
C ARG A 57 -8.23 5.84 9.84
N TYR A 58 -8.52 6.00 8.54
CA TYR A 58 -9.85 5.86 7.97
C TYR A 58 -9.77 4.94 6.75
N TRP A 59 -10.35 3.74 6.84
CA TRP A 59 -10.35 2.79 5.72
C TRP A 59 -11.26 3.26 4.57
N ASP A 60 -12.30 4.04 4.88
CA ASP A 60 -13.17 4.70 3.88
C ASP A 60 -12.39 5.63 2.94
N ASP A 61 -11.34 6.28 3.43
CA ASP A 61 -10.50 7.14 2.58
C ASP A 61 -9.68 6.30 1.59
N VAL A 62 -9.35 5.06 1.96
CA VAL A 62 -8.67 4.12 1.06
C VAL A 62 -9.62 3.64 -0.03
N THR A 63 -10.89 3.35 0.29
CA THR A 63 -11.85 2.92 -0.72
C THR A 63 -12.09 4.01 -1.77
N ARG A 64 -12.24 5.27 -1.34
CA ARG A 64 -12.35 6.44 -2.24
C ARG A 64 -11.09 6.61 -3.09
N PHE A 65 -9.91 6.54 -2.47
CA PHE A 65 -8.64 6.61 -3.19
C PHE A 65 -8.55 5.54 -4.28
N VAL A 66 -8.94 4.30 -3.97
CA VAL A 66 -8.91 3.18 -4.91
C VAL A 66 -9.88 3.41 -6.07
N ASP A 67 -11.10 3.87 -5.78
CA ASP A 67 -12.08 4.18 -6.81
C ASP A 67 -11.54 5.25 -7.76
N ASP A 68 -10.98 6.33 -7.22
CA ASP A 68 -10.45 7.44 -8.00
C ASP A 68 -9.23 7.00 -8.83
N ILE A 69 -8.23 6.37 -8.22
CA ILE A 69 -6.96 6.05 -8.90
C ILE A 69 -7.16 5.01 -10.01
N ARG A 70 -8.10 4.06 -9.84
CA ARG A 70 -8.41 3.04 -10.83
C ARG A 70 -9.02 3.60 -12.11
N THR A 71 -9.54 4.84 -12.09
CA THR A 71 -10.02 5.52 -13.31
C THR A 71 -8.90 6.02 -14.22
N HIS A 72 -7.65 6.05 -13.73
CA HIS A 72 -6.51 6.55 -14.48
C HIS A 72 -5.79 5.43 -15.26
N PRO A 73 -5.37 5.68 -16.52
CA PRO A 73 -4.64 4.71 -17.31
C PRO A 73 -3.34 4.24 -16.63
N GLY A 74 -3.13 2.93 -16.57
CA GLY A 74 -1.96 2.31 -15.95
C GLY A 74 -2.16 1.90 -14.49
N PHE A 75 -3.30 2.24 -13.89
CA PHE A 75 -3.63 1.90 -12.51
C PHE A 75 -4.67 0.80 -12.40
N GLU A 76 -5.29 0.36 -13.49
CA GLU A 76 -6.46 -0.54 -13.51
C GLU A 76 -6.20 -1.87 -12.80
N ASN A 77 -4.99 -2.41 -12.95
CA ASN A 77 -4.56 -3.68 -12.36
C ASN A 77 -3.36 -3.55 -11.43
N MET A 78 -2.91 -2.33 -11.13
CA MET A 78 -1.79 -2.11 -10.22
C MET A 78 -2.09 -2.71 -8.83
N PRO A 79 -1.15 -3.43 -8.20
CA PRO A 79 -1.30 -3.91 -6.84
C PRO A 79 -1.53 -2.77 -5.85
N ILE A 80 -2.64 -2.85 -5.11
CA ILE A 80 -2.92 -1.97 -3.97
C ILE A 80 -3.03 -2.86 -2.75
N ILE A 81 -2.20 -2.60 -1.74
CA ILE A 81 -2.10 -3.37 -0.51
C ILE A 81 -2.52 -2.49 0.66
N TYR A 82 -3.31 -3.05 1.57
CA TYR A 82 -3.71 -2.43 2.82
C TYR A 82 -3.27 -3.30 4.00
N ILE A 83 -2.49 -2.72 4.91
CA ILE A 83 -2.08 -3.33 6.17
C ILE A 83 -2.69 -2.51 7.29
N GLY A 84 -3.65 -3.06 8.04
CA GLY A 84 -4.35 -2.29 9.09
C GLY A 84 -4.54 -3.06 10.38
N ALA A 85 -4.51 -2.32 11.50
CA ALA A 85 -4.58 -2.90 12.84
C ALA A 85 -6.00 -3.24 13.30
N LEU A 86 -6.97 -2.51 12.76
CA LEU A 86 -8.32 -2.44 13.29
C LEU A 86 -9.37 -2.64 12.19
N ILE A 87 -8.98 -3.21 11.05
CA ILE A 87 -9.95 -3.46 9.98
C ILE A 87 -10.78 -4.71 10.31
N GLU A 88 -12.08 -4.54 10.46
CA GLU A 88 -13.01 -5.61 10.81
C GLU A 88 -13.47 -6.37 9.55
N GLY A 89 -14.15 -7.50 9.75
CA GLY A 89 -14.45 -8.46 8.67
C GLY A 89 -15.20 -7.87 7.48
N GLU A 90 -16.15 -6.95 7.73
CA GLU A 90 -16.92 -6.31 6.65
C GLU A 90 -16.11 -5.26 5.90
N ASP A 91 -15.36 -4.42 6.61
CA ASP A 91 -14.47 -3.41 6.02
C ASP A 91 -13.42 -4.07 5.12
N MET A 92 -12.86 -5.19 5.59
CA MET A 92 -11.91 -5.99 4.83
C MET A 92 -12.55 -6.53 3.54
N ARG A 93 -13.79 -7.04 3.62
CA ARG A 93 -14.55 -7.55 2.47
C ARG A 93 -14.79 -6.46 1.43
N ILE A 94 -15.11 -5.24 1.86
CA ILE A 94 -15.33 -4.08 0.97
C ILE A 94 -14.05 -3.72 0.22
N LEU A 95 -12.90 -3.65 0.90
CA LEU A 95 -11.61 -3.40 0.25
C LEU A 95 -11.24 -4.50 -0.74
N GLN A 96 -11.45 -5.77 -0.37
CA GLN A 96 -11.17 -6.91 -1.25
C GLN A 96 -12.04 -6.90 -2.51
N MET A 97 -13.32 -6.53 -2.39
CA MET A 97 -14.20 -6.35 -3.56
C MET A 97 -13.69 -5.29 -4.55
N LYS A 98 -12.91 -4.31 -4.08
CA LYS A 98 -12.26 -3.28 -4.91
C LYS A 98 -10.88 -3.71 -5.43
N GLY A 99 -10.50 -4.98 -5.23
CA GLY A 99 -9.21 -5.52 -5.66
C GLY A 99 -8.03 -5.08 -4.79
N VAL A 100 -8.28 -4.67 -3.54
CA VAL A 100 -7.22 -4.36 -2.57
C VAL A 100 -6.80 -5.64 -1.86
N HIS A 101 -5.50 -5.92 -1.83
CA HIS A 101 -4.93 -6.98 -1.01
C HIS A 101 -4.90 -6.52 0.45
N THR A 102 -5.62 -7.20 1.33
CA THR A 102 -5.69 -6.83 2.74
C THR A 102 -4.83 -7.75 3.61
N LEU A 103 -4.23 -7.18 4.65
CA LEU A 103 -3.58 -7.90 5.74
C LEU A 103 -4.00 -7.24 7.05
N THR A 104 -4.72 -7.98 7.90
CA THR A 104 -5.13 -7.55 9.24
C THR A 104 -4.01 -7.83 10.24
N LEU A 105 -3.68 -6.85 11.09
CA LEU A 105 -2.61 -7.00 12.07
C LEU A 105 -3.08 -7.86 13.26
N GLY A 106 -2.74 -9.15 13.23
CA GLY A 106 -2.36 -9.85 14.45
C GLY A 106 -0.92 -9.46 14.88
N PRO A 107 -0.31 -10.13 15.87
CA PRO A 107 1.11 -9.97 16.16
C PRO A 107 1.95 -10.59 15.03
N VAL A 108 1.94 -9.96 13.86
CA VAL A 108 2.72 -10.35 12.69
C VAL A 108 4.00 -9.51 12.69
N PRO A 109 5.19 -10.11 12.53
CA PRO A 109 6.44 -9.35 12.37
C PRO A 109 6.42 -8.47 11.11
N HIS A 110 7.08 -7.32 11.14
CA HIS A 110 7.14 -6.41 9.99
C HIS A 110 7.83 -7.07 8.77
N GLU A 111 8.77 -7.98 9.02
CA GLU A 111 9.45 -8.77 7.99
C GLU A 111 8.48 -9.65 7.20
N GLU A 112 7.52 -10.25 7.90
CA GLU A 112 6.47 -11.10 7.31
C GLU A 112 5.50 -10.27 6.47
N MET A 113 5.16 -9.07 6.95
CA MET A 113 4.36 -8.11 6.17
C MET A 113 5.09 -7.66 4.90
N VAL A 114 6.38 -7.37 4.99
CA VAL A 114 7.20 -6.98 3.83
C VAL A 114 7.28 -8.13 2.83
N ARG A 115 7.46 -9.38 3.29
CA ARG A 115 7.43 -10.56 2.42
C ARG A 115 6.10 -10.70 1.70
N TYR A 116 4.98 -10.50 2.41
CA TYR A 116 3.64 -10.49 1.81
C TYR A 116 3.50 -9.41 0.74
N VAL A 117 3.96 -8.18 1.02
CA VAL A 117 3.91 -7.09 0.04
C VAL A 117 4.72 -7.43 -1.20
N VAL A 118 5.94 -7.95 -1.04
CA VAL A 118 6.81 -8.35 -2.16
C VAL A 118 6.12 -9.40 -3.04
N ASP A 119 5.48 -10.40 -2.45
CA ASP A 119 4.72 -11.45 -3.15
C ASP A 119 3.55 -10.88 -3.98
N LYS A 120 2.91 -9.80 -3.51
CA LYS A 120 1.80 -9.14 -4.23
C LYS A 120 2.24 -8.15 -5.31
N LEU A 121 3.54 -7.85 -5.42
CA LEU A 121 4.10 -6.99 -6.47
C LEU A 121 4.61 -7.77 -7.70
N THR A 122 4.57 -9.11 -7.64
CA THR A 122 4.93 -10.07 -8.69
C THR A 122 3.73 -10.59 -9.44
#